data_AF-A0A1H6Y6T5-F1
#
_entry.id   AF-A0A1H6Y6T5-F1
#
_cell.length_a   1.000
_cell.length_b   1.000
_cell.length_c   1.000
_cell.angle_alpha   90.00
_cell.angle_beta   90.00
_cell.angle_gamma   90.00
#
_symmetry.space_group_name_H-M   'P 1'
#
loop_
_entity.id
_entity.type
_entity.pdbx_description
1 polymer ?
#
loop_
_entity_poly.entity_id
_entity_poly.type
_entity_poly.pdbx_seq_one_letter_code
_entity_poly.pdbx_strand_id
1 'polypeptide(L)'
;MAAETAHTTPDPDEEDLEQYVDQRLFDDSMSTLADHTARKAALGDGRRYAILFLLWEREEVARKELAAAIDDDSFDLSHHLGELIDVGLVARTGAPEDGDGRQTFYKITHLGRQEIDADVRNVTGSDISG
;
A
#
# COMPACT_ATOMS: atom_id res chain seq x y z
N MET A 1 22.64 1.88 35.78
CA MET A 1 22.25 0.47 35.56
C MET A 1 21.26 0.50 34.41
N ALA A 2 21.71 0.18 33.20
CA ALA A 2 20.85 0.06 32.03
C ALA A 2 20.46 -1.42 31.94
N ALA A 3 19.16 -1.70 31.97
CA ALA A 3 18.66 -3.04 31.68
C ALA A 3 18.90 -3.27 30.19
N GLU A 4 19.85 -4.14 29.89
CA GLU A 4 20.02 -4.74 28.58
C GLU A 4 18.75 -5.56 28.34
N THR A 5 17.82 -5.03 27.53
CA THR A 5 16.69 -5.80 27.04
C THR A 5 17.27 -6.86 26.13
N ALA A 6 17.59 -8.01 26.71
CA ALA A 6 17.91 -9.22 25.98
C ALA A 6 16.68 -9.54 25.12
N HIS A 7 16.69 -9.09 23.87
CA HIS A 7 15.83 -9.60 22.81
C HIS A 7 16.27 -11.05 22.58
N THR A 8 15.76 -11.95 23.40
CA THR A 8 15.84 -13.38 23.13
C THR A 8 15.15 -13.59 21.80
N THR A 9 15.88 -14.13 20.81
CA THR A 9 15.23 -14.55 19.57
C THR A 9 14.17 -15.58 19.98
N PRO A 10 12.89 -15.35 19.69
CA PRO A 10 11.83 -16.23 20.10
C PRO A 10 12.01 -17.57 19.38
N ASP A 11 11.58 -18.66 20.01
CA ASP A 11 11.68 -19.99 19.40
C ASP A 11 10.40 -20.27 18.60
N PRO A 12 10.47 -20.47 17.27
CA PRO A 12 9.29 -20.78 16.47
C PRO A 12 8.62 -22.11 16.86
N ASP A 13 9.29 -22.98 17.63
CA ASP A 13 8.72 -24.24 18.11
C ASP A 13 7.83 -24.06 19.37
N GLU A 14 7.89 -22.90 20.03
CA GLU A 14 7.11 -22.59 21.25
C GLU A 14 5.94 -21.61 21.00
N GLU A 15 5.97 -20.85 19.91
CA GLU A 15 4.96 -19.86 19.50
C GLU A 15 4.29 -20.22 18.16
N ASP A 16 3.11 -19.66 17.88
CA ASP A 16 2.51 -19.77 16.54
C ASP A 16 3.38 -19.06 15.49
N LEU A 17 3.52 -19.62 14.29
CA LEU A 17 4.42 -19.10 13.25
C LEU A 17 4.07 -17.66 12.84
N GLU A 18 2.77 -17.31 12.78
CA GLU A 18 2.35 -15.96 12.45
C GLU A 18 2.74 -14.99 13.58
N GLN A 19 2.56 -15.42 14.84
CA GLN A 19 2.97 -14.65 16.02
C GLN A 19 4.48 -14.45 16.09
N TYR A 20 5.27 -15.48 15.78
CA TYR A 20 6.73 -15.39 15.70
C TYR A 20 7.17 -14.33 14.68
N VAL A 21 6.58 -14.33 13.48
CA VAL A 21 6.91 -13.35 12.43
C VAL A 21 6.44 -11.95 12.82
N ASP A 22 5.25 -11.83 13.40
CA ASP A 22 4.72 -10.56 13.91
C ASP A 22 5.69 -9.94 14.92
N GLN A 23 6.11 -10.71 15.93
CA GLN A 23 7.08 -10.22 16.91
C GLN A 23 8.45 -9.90 16.28
N ARG A 24 8.91 -10.68 15.30
CA ARG A 24 10.25 -10.47 14.73
C ARG A 24 10.36 -9.28 13.80
N LEU A 25 9.31 -8.98 13.05
CA LEU A 25 9.33 -7.96 11.99
C LEU A 25 8.49 -6.73 12.32
N PHE A 26 7.56 -6.84 13.26
CA PHE A 26 6.49 -5.86 13.47
C PHE A 26 6.32 -5.37 14.92
N ASP A 27 7.02 -5.91 15.91
CA ASP A 27 6.84 -5.54 17.35
C ASP A 27 7.11 -4.04 17.63
N ASP A 28 8.08 -3.44 16.93
CA ASP A 28 8.37 -1.99 16.98
C ASP A 28 7.74 -1.21 15.80
N SER A 29 6.87 -1.85 15.02
CA SER A 29 6.21 -1.27 13.84
C SER A 29 4.78 -0.84 14.13
N MET A 30 4.26 0.10 13.34
CA MET A 30 2.84 0.51 13.39
C MET A 30 1.93 -0.39 12.52
N SER A 31 2.42 -1.53 12.03
CA SER A 31 1.73 -2.46 11.14
C SER A 31 1.94 -3.88 11.67
N THR A 32 1.01 -4.78 11.43
CA THR A 32 1.14 -6.22 11.74
C THR A 32 1.47 -7.05 10.49
N LEU A 33 1.78 -8.33 10.68
CA LEU A 33 1.87 -9.33 9.61
C LEU A 33 0.55 -9.43 8.84
N ALA A 34 -0.59 -9.37 9.52
CA ALA A 34 -1.91 -9.40 8.89
C ALA A 34 -2.10 -8.18 7.96
N ASP A 35 -1.72 -6.98 8.41
CA ASP A 35 -1.79 -5.78 7.58
C ASP A 35 -0.84 -5.87 6.38
N HIS A 36 0.38 -6.39 6.59
CA HIS A 36 1.37 -6.55 5.53
C HIS A 36 0.90 -7.53 4.45
N THR A 37 0.40 -8.70 4.87
CA THR A 37 -0.11 -9.72 3.95
C THR A 37 -1.37 -9.27 3.22
N ALA A 38 -2.27 -8.52 3.88
CA ALA A 38 -3.42 -7.91 3.24
C ALA A 38 -3.01 -6.93 2.13
N ARG A 39 -1.98 -6.09 2.36
CA ARG A 39 -1.43 -5.21 1.31
C ARG A 39 -0.87 -6.01 0.14
N LYS A 40 -0.08 -7.06 0.42
CA LYS A 40 0.46 -7.92 -0.65
C LYS A 40 -0.64 -8.64 -1.42
N ALA A 41 -1.70 -9.09 -0.76
CA ALA A 41 -2.86 -9.70 -1.42
C ALA A 41 -3.63 -8.69 -2.31
N ALA A 42 -3.81 -7.45 -1.83
CA ALA A 42 -4.40 -6.38 -2.63
C ALA A 42 -3.57 -6.12 -3.91
N LEU A 43 -2.23 -6.07 -3.78
CA LEU A 43 -1.32 -5.86 -4.91
C LEU A 43 -1.12 -7.07 -5.82
N GLY A 44 -1.54 -8.26 -5.40
CA GLY A 44 -1.56 -9.47 -6.23
C GLY A 44 -2.52 -9.39 -7.44
N ASP A 45 -3.41 -8.39 -7.48
CA ASP A 45 -4.27 -8.11 -8.63
C ASP A 45 -3.61 -7.08 -9.55
N GLY A 46 -3.43 -7.45 -10.82
CA GLY A 46 -2.73 -6.62 -11.81
C GLY A 46 -3.38 -5.27 -12.08
N ARG A 47 -4.72 -5.15 -11.94
CA ARG A 47 -5.41 -3.87 -12.11
C ARG A 47 -5.19 -2.96 -10.90
N ARG A 48 -5.28 -3.50 -9.69
CA ARG A 48 -4.96 -2.74 -8.46
C ARG A 48 -3.52 -2.27 -8.44
N TYR A 49 -2.59 -3.14 -8.86
CA TYR A 49 -1.19 -2.74 -9.02
C TYR A 49 -1.03 -1.60 -10.03
N ALA A 50 -1.65 -1.70 -11.21
CA ALA A 50 -1.60 -0.66 -12.23
C ALA A 50 -2.17 0.69 -11.75
N ILE A 51 -3.28 0.67 -11.01
CA ILE A 51 -3.84 1.87 -10.37
C ILE A 51 -2.83 2.49 -9.42
N LEU A 52 -2.25 1.70 -8.52
CA LEU A 52 -1.31 2.20 -7.52
C LEU A 52 -0.04 2.76 -8.18
N PHE A 53 0.50 2.08 -9.19
CA PHE A 53 1.66 2.56 -9.94
C PHE A 53 1.36 3.89 -10.65
N LEU A 54 0.20 4.03 -11.28
CA LEU A 54 -0.21 5.30 -11.89
C LEU A 54 -0.31 6.44 -10.87
N LEU A 55 -0.86 6.15 -9.69
CA LEU A 55 -0.91 7.12 -8.58
C LEU A 55 0.47 7.41 -7.99
N TRP A 56 1.42 6.47 -8.06
CA TRP A 56 2.80 6.69 -7.69
C TRP A 56 3.48 7.69 -8.63
N GLU A 57 3.28 7.55 -9.95
CA GLU A 57 3.84 8.47 -10.95
C GLU A 57 3.22 9.87 -10.90
N ARG A 58 1.92 9.97 -10.60
CA ARG A 58 1.15 11.22 -10.72
C ARG A 58 0.80 11.87 -9.39
N GLU A 59 1.10 11.20 -8.29
CA GLU A 59 0.72 11.50 -6.91
C GLU A 59 -0.79 11.50 -6.62
N GLU A 60 -1.59 12.18 -7.45
CA GLU A 60 -3.04 12.32 -7.33
C GLU A 60 -3.71 12.29 -8.71
N VAL A 61 -4.85 11.57 -8.82
CA VAL A 61 -5.60 11.44 -10.09
C VAL A 61 -7.11 11.50 -9.83
N ALA A 62 -7.85 12.16 -10.72
CA ALA A 62 -9.31 12.22 -10.67
C ALA A 62 -9.94 10.86 -10.99
N ARG A 63 -11.07 10.53 -10.33
CA ARG A 63 -11.80 9.27 -10.59
C ARG A 63 -12.07 9.00 -12.08
N LYS A 64 -12.49 10.04 -12.80
CA LYS A 64 -12.83 9.96 -14.23
C LYS A 64 -11.61 9.61 -15.09
N GLU A 65 -10.42 10.06 -14.69
CA GLU A 65 -9.17 9.79 -15.41
C GLU A 65 -8.68 8.37 -15.13
N LEU A 66 -8.82 7.89 -13.89
CA LEU A 66 -8.58 6.48 -13.55
C LEU A 66 -9.50 5.55 -14.35
N ALA A 67 -10.79 5.91 -14.46
CA ALA A 67 -11.75 5.14 -15.25
C ALA A 67 -11.40 5.12 -16.74
N ALA A 68 -10.95 6.25 -17.30
CA ALA A 68 -10.56 6.33 -18.70
C ALA A 68 -9.22 5.61 -19.01
N ALA A 69 -8.31 5.54 -18.03
CA ALA A 69 -7.03 4.85 -18.20
C ALA A 69 -7.15 3.32 -18.16
N ILE A 70 -8.23 2.81 -17.56
CA ILE A 70 -8.49 1.38 -17.37
C ILE A 70 -9.66 1.01 -18.28
N ASP A 71 -9.32 0.80 -19.54
CA ASP A 71 -10.22 0.60 -20.69
C ASP A 71 -11.02 -0.71 -20.61
N ASP A 72 -12.04 -0.77 -19.74
CA ASP A 72 -12.94 -1.91 -19.65
C ASP A 72 -14.30 -1.52 -18.99
N ASP A 73 -15.40 -1.60 -19.73
CA ASP A 73 -16.76 -1.30 -19.20
C ASP A 73 -17.24 -2.33 -18.15
N SER A 74 -16.58 -3.49 -18.02
CA SER A 74 -16.82 -4.47 -16.94
C SER A 74 -16.06 -4.16 -15.64
N PHE A 75 -15.31 -3.06 -15.62
CA PHE A 75 -14.42 -2.67 -14.54
C PHE A 75 -15.16 -2.07 -13.36
N ASP A 76 -15.18 -2.81 -12.25
CA ASP A 76 -15.60 -2.24 -10.97
C ASP A 76 -14.46 -1.42 -10.33
N LEU A 77 -14.20 -0.23 -10.89
CA LEU A 77 -13.22 0.72 -10.35
C LEU A 77 -13.50 1.03 -8.87
N SER A 78 -14.77 1.06 -8.47
CA SER A 78 -15.14 1.31 -7.07
C SER A 78 -14.64 0.20 -6.16
N HIS A 79 -14.83 -1.06 -6.56
CA HIS A 79 -14.32 -2.20 -5.82
C HIS A 79 -12.80 -2.16 -5.70
N HIS A 80 -12.08 -2.01 -6.82
CA HIS A 80 -10.60 -1.98 -6.78
C HIS A 80 -10.04 -0.82 -5.94
N LEU A 81 -10.63 0.38 -6.04
CA LEU A 81 -10.23 1.51 -5.19
C LEU A 81 -10.64 1.31 -3.73
N GLY A 82 -11.76 0.65 -3.47
CA GLY A 82 -12.20 0.26 -2.12
C GLY A 82 -11.15 -0.62 -1.45
N GLU A 83 -10.77 -1.72 -2.10
CA GLU A 83 -9.75 -2.64 -1.60
C GLU A 83 -8.41 -1.92 -1.33
N LEU A 84 -7.97 -1.04 -2.23
CA LEU A 84 -6.74 -0.26 -2.05
C LEU A 84 -6.83 0.77 -0.91
N ILE A 85 -8.00 1.33 -0.66
CA ILE A 85 -8.26 2.23 0.47
C ILE A 85 -8.29 1.45 1.78
N ASP A 86 -8.93 0.29 1.79
CA ASP A 86 -9.11 -0.54 2.99
C ASP A 86 -7.76 -1.02 3.53
N VAL A 87 -6.80 -1.32 2.66
CA VAL A 87 -5.42 -1.67 3.06
C VAL A 87 -4.48 -0.46 3.16
N GLY A 88 -5.01 0.76 3.06
CA GLY A 88 -4.28 2.01 3.30
C GLY A 88 -3.26 2.40 2.22
N LEU A 89 -3.32 1.83 1.01
CA LEU A 89 -2.40 2.14 -0.09
C LEU A 89 -2.82 3.41 -0.85
N VAL A 90 -4.12 3.70 -0.88
CA VAL A 90 -4.72 4.87 -1.54
C VAL A 90 -5.60 5.64 -0.56
N ALA A 91 -5.61 6.96 -0.67
CA ALA A 91 -6.56 7.82 0.05
C ALA A 91 -7.55 8.46 -0.93
N ARG A 92 -8.81 8.56 -0.53
CA ARG A 92 -9.82 9.36 -1.24
C ARG A 92 -9.77 10.80 -0.74
N THR A 93 -9.61 11.75 -1.65
CA THR A 93 -9.61 13.19 -1.36
C THR A 93 -10.80 13.88 -2.03
N GLY A 94 -11.32 14.95 -1.40
CA GLY A 94 -12.26 15.86 -2.04
C GLY A 94 -11.54 16.68 -3.11
N ALA A 95 -12.29 17.40 -3.95
CA ALA A 95 -11.68 18.27 -4.95
C ALA A 95 -10.69 19.26 -4.29
N PRO A 96 -9.55 19.56 -4.93
CA PRO A 96 -8.67 20.63 -4.48
C PRO A 96 -9.45 21.95 -4.38
N GLU A 97 -8.98 22.89 -3.56
CA GLU A 97 -9.71 24.13 -3.22
C GLU A 97 -10.10 24.96 -4.46
N ASP A 98 -9.37 24.81 -5.57
CA ASP A 98 -9.60 25.47 -6.87
C ASP A 98 -10.44 24.65 -7.88
N GLY A 99 -10.94 23.48 -7.48
CA GLY A 99 -11.70 22.55 -8.33
C GLY A 99 -13.22 22.64 -8.16
N ASP A 100 -13.96 22.08 -9.12
CA ASP A 100 -15.39 21.81 -8.93
C ASP A 100 -15.54 20.81 -7.77
N GLY A 101 -16.04 21.29 -6.61
CA GLY A 101 -16.18 20.58 -5.33
C GLY A 101 -16.94 19.25 -5.36
N ARG A 102 -17.39 18.82 -6.54
CA ARG A 102 -18.07 17.55 -6.82
C ARG A 102 -17.15 16.45 -7.36
N GLN A 103 -15.89 16.75 -7.68
CA GLN A 103 -14.95 15.75 -8.20
C GLN A 103 -14.21 15.02 -7.07
N THR A 104 -14.22 13.68 -7.14
CA THR A 104 -13.45 12.82 -6.23
C THR A 104 -12.07 12.56 -6.81
N PHE A 105 -11.05 12.75 -5.98
CA PHE A 105 -9.66 12.45 -6.31
C PHE A 105 -9.16 11.29 -5.44
N TYR A 106 -8.12 10.65 -5.94
CA TYR A 106 -7.43 9.58 -5.24
C TYR A 106 -5.94 9.89 -5.24
N LYS A 107 -5.31 9.75 -4.07
CA LYS A 107 -3.90 10.04 -3.85
C LYS A 107 -3.18 8.81 -3.33
N ILE A 108 -1.95 8.57 -3.77
CA ILE A 108 -1.11 7.54 -3.16
C ILE A 108 -0.72 7.92 -1.73
N THR A 109 -0.85 6.99 -0.80
CA THR A 109 -0.42 7.20 0.59
C THR A 109 1.10 7.08 0.71
N HIS A 110 1.65 7.35 1.91
CA HIS A 110 3.06 7.06 2.15
C HIS A 110 3.36 5.56 2.03
N LEU A 111 2.46 4.72 2.54
CA LEU A 111 2.57 3.27 2.51
C LEU A 111 2.47 2.72 1.07
N GLY A 112 1.53 3.23 0.28
CA GLY A 112 1.45 2.89 -1.14
C GLY A 112 2.73 3.22 -1.90
N ARG A 113 3.37 4.35 -1.58
CA ARG A 113 4.64 4.74 -2.17
C ARG A 113 5.77 3.76 -1.83
N GLN A 114 5.90 3.40 -0.56
CA GLN A 114 6.92 2.46 -0.10
C GLN A 114 6.83 1.10 -0.81
N GLU A 115 5.62 0.59 -1.05
CA GLU A 115 5.42 -0.66 -1.78
C GLU A 115 5.93 -0.55 -3.22
N ILE A 116 5.55 0.50 -3.96
CA ILE A 116 6.00 0.70 -5.34
C ILE A 116 7.49 1.02 -5.43
N ASP A 117 8.04 1.82 -4.51
CA ASP A 117 9.49 2.11 -4.46
C ASP A 117 10.31 0.83 -4.26
N ALA A 118 9.84 -0.07 -3.38
CA ALA A 118 10.46 -1.37 -3.18
C ALA A 118 10.38 -2.23 -4.45
N ASP A 119 9.23 -2.27 -5.11
CA ASP A 119 9.03 -3.07 -6.32
C ASP A 119 9.82 -2.53 -7.51
N VAL A 120 9.88 -1.21 -7.70
CA VAL A 120 10.72 -0.60 -8.75
C VAL A 120 12.19 -0.94 -8.53
N ARG A 121 12.69 -0.84 -7.29
CA ARG A 121 14.06 -1.25 -6.96
C ARG A 121 14.28 -2.73 -7.30
N ASN A 122 13.35 -3.60 -6.92
CA ASN A 122 13.45 -5.05 -7.14
C ASN A 122 13.38 -5.44 -8.62
N VAL A 123 12.52 -4.79 -9.41
CA VAL A 123 12.29 -5.11 -10.82
C VAL A 123 13.35 -4.49 -11.74
N THR A 124 13.74 -3.23 -11.48
CA THR A 124 14.64 -2.48 -12.36
C THR A 124 16.10 -2.51 -11.92
N GLY A 125 16.38 -2.93 -10.68
CA GLY A 125 17.72 -2.87 -10.09
C GLY A 125 18.24 -1.44 -9.86
N SER A 126 17.41 -0.42 -10.05
CA SER A 126 17.77 0.99 -9.84
C SER A 126 17.29 1.45 -8.47
N ASP A 127 18.18 2.02 -7.67
CA ASP A 127 17.78 2.79 -6.50
C ASP A 127 17.16 4.11 -6.97
N ILE A 128 15.88 4.31 -6.68
CA ILE A 128 15.25 5.61 -6.83
C ILE A 128 15.87 6.52 -5.76
N SER A 129 16.90 7.27 -6.15
CA SER A 129 17.47 8.33 -5.32
C SER A 129 16.48 9.50 -5.34
N GLY A 130 15.63 9.58 -4.31
CA GLY A 130 14.83 10.76 -3.98
C GLY A 130 15.63 11.76 -3.16
#